data_AF-A0A956H522-F1
#
_entry.id   AF-A0A956H522-F1
#
_cell.length_a   1.000
_cell.length_b   1.000
_cell.length_c   1.000
_cell.angle_alpha   90.00
_cell.angle_beta   90.00
_cell.angle_gamma   90.00
#
_symmetry.space_group_name_H-M   'P 1'
#
loop_
_entity.id
_entity.type
_entity.pdbx_description
1 polymer ?
#
loop_
_entity_poly.entity_id
_entity_poly.type
_entity_poly.pdbx_seq_one_letter_code
_entity_poly.pdbx_strand_id
1 'polypeptide(L)'
;MSAPRLAMAAACVALSLSSPALAGNEAHVRTPVLWQPAPACGVVVDRSVDPWLHLDYAIPGEDTALTTEELPDSRRQQFFALCRDRAADELLPPWITRDDVDRSVEAGLLPADTVEPAAILDESPAWAGCFTRITADDQRRPITWDQAALGVDWDTASVDTGVWLVAGYTFEPVLNLWSPRPGFIKIVDDSDDPQQDVPALALTVEQQVLEAGTTIELGGCIDAEMPALIHLEWTAFAPTLDWQDAGEIAISEDGALALPFPTPATEGEILIRATVTDAQGRSFVAHGPAPLTVIPCDGECAPDVDPTPEDGDGCGCSSTPRREFAPWLLLLAILPLRRRSRRTRLRENEESTGKFGRASVEASTD
;
A
#
# COMPACT_ATOMS: atom_id res chain seq x y z
N MET A 1 -32.44 -48.40 69.98
CA MET A 1 -32.61 -49.13 68.71
C MET A 1 -32.34 -48.17 67.55
N SER A 2 -31.32 -48.52 66.78
CA SER A 2 -30.91 -48.13 65.42
C SER A 2 -31.65 -47.03 64.64
N ALA A 3 -30.84 -46.19 64.00
CA ALA A 3 -31.16 -45.15 63.00
C ALA A 3 -31.81 -45.73 61.70
N PRO A 4 -32.28 -44.90 60.73
CA PRO A 4 -31.38 -44.09 59.91
C PRO A 4 -31.83 -42.66 59.57
N ARG A 5 -30.81 -41.85 59.25
CA ARG A 5 -30.83 -40.54 58.58
C ARG A 5 -31.28 -40.71 57.13
N LEU A 6 -32.13 -39.82 56.60
CA LEU A 6 -32.24 -39.59 55.16
C LEU A 6 -31.67 -38.21 54.84
N ALA A 7 -30.48 -38.21 54.24
CA ALA A 7 -29.92 -37.09 53.52
C ALA A 7 -30.54 -37.08 52.12
N MET A 8 -31.00 -35.91 51.66
CA MET A 8 -31.36 -35.70 50.26
C MET A 8 -30.45 -34.59 49.74
N ALA A 9 -29.32 -35.01 49.17
CA ALA A 9 -28.43 -34.14 48.42
C ALA A 9 -29.05 -33.92 47.03
N ALA A 10 -29.46 -32.69 46.73
CA ALA A 10 -29.79 -32.28 45.38
C ALA A 10 -28.49 -32.06 44.62
N ALA A 11 -28.14 -33.00 43.73
CA ALA A 11 -27.03 -32.86 42.80
C ALA A 11 -27.46 -31.93 41.65
N CYS A 12 -26.96 -30.70 41.67
CA CYS A 12 -26.97 -29.84 40.48
C CYS A 12 -25.99 -30.41 39.46
N VAL A 13 -26.50 -31.16 38.48
CA VAL A 13 -25.76 -31.50 37.26
C VAL A 13 -25.77 -30.25 36.38
N ALA A 14 -24.76 -29.40 36.56
CA ALA A 14 -24.45 -28.36 35.60
C ALA A 14 -23.85 -29.03 34.35
N LEU A 15 -24.72 -29.32 33.37
CA LEU A 15 -24.30 -29.60 32.00
C LEU A 15 -23.63 -28.33 31.47
N SER A 16 -22.32 -28.26 31.65
CA SER A 16 -21.45 -27.37 30.91
C SER A 16 -21.42 -27.87 29.46
N LEU A 17 -22.40 -27.41 28.68
CA LEU A 17 -22.26 -27.38 27.23
C LEU A 17 -21.10 -26.43 26.95
N SER A 18 -19.90 -26.98 26.86
CA SER A 18 -18.78 -26.30 26.23
C SER A 18 -19.20 -26.03 24.79
N SER A 19 -19.63 -24.81 24.50
CA SER A 19 -19.67 -24.34 23.11
C SER A 19 -18.29 -24.62 22.53
N PRO A 20 -18.18 -25.26 21.35
CA PRO A 20 -16.90 -25.33 20.67
C PRO A 20 -16.43 -23.88 20.47
N ALA A 21 -15.28 -23.56 21.04
CA ALA A 21 -14.65 -22.26 20.80
C ALA A 21 -14.30 -22.20 19.31
N LEU A 22 -14.86 -21.20 18.60
CA LEU A 22 -14.62 -20.84 17.19
C LEU A 22 -13.18 -20.33 16.98
N ALA A 23 -12.19 -21.11 17.38
CA ALA A 23 -10.79 -20.65 17.48
C ALA A 23 -9.93 -21.07 16.28
N GLY A 24 -10.48 -21.80 15.30
CA GLY A 24 -9.71 -22.36 14.19
C GLY A 24 -9.17 -21.29 13.23
N ASN A 25 -10.02 -20.33 12.84
CA ASN A 25 -9.66 -19.36 11.80
C ASN A 25 -8.91 -18.12 12.33
N GLU A 26 -9.02 -17.80 13.61
CA GLU A 26 -8.40 -16.60 14.19
C GLU A 26 -6.90 -16.76 14.51
N ALA A 27 -6.35 -17.98 14.46
CA ALA A 27 -5.01 -18.27 14.96
C ALA A 27 -3.86 -17.93 13.99
N HIS A 28 -4.13 -17.59 12.73
CA HIS A 28 -3.10 -17.31 11.73
C HIS A 28 -3.22 -15.91 11.09
N VAL A 29 -2.08 -15.38 10.65
CA VAL A 29 -2.01 -14.09 9.96
C VAL A 29 -2.50 -14.29 8.53
N ARG A 30 -3.37 -13.39 8.08
CA ARG A 30 -3.99 -13.42 6.74
C ARG A 30 -2.90 -13.21 5.71
N THR A 31 -2.98 -13.92 4.61
CA THR A 31 -1.94 -13.89 3.58
C THR A 31 -2.14 -12.68 2.64
N PRO A 32 -1.38 -11.58 2.77
CA PRO A 32 -1.56 -10.39 1.94
C PRO A 32 -1.17 -10.64 0.47
N VAL A 33 -1.65 -9.77 -0.40
CA VAL A 33 -1.04 -9.54 -1.70
C VAL A 33 0.24 -8.73 -1.49
N LEU A 34 1.35 -9.19 -2.06
CA LEU A 34 2.61 -8.45 -2.10
C LEU A 34 2.83 -7.94 -3.52
N TRP A 35 2.94 -6.62 -3.70
CA TRP A 35 3.21 -6.04 -5.02
C TRP A 35 4.70 -6.17 -5.34
N GLN A 36 5.09 -7.37 -5.79
CA GLN A 36 6.46 -7.77 -6.10
C GLN A 36 6.56 -8.39 -7.49
N PRO A 37 7.59 -8.02 -8.30
CA PRO A 37 8.60 -6.99 -8.01
C PRO A 37 7.97 -5.62 -7.77
N ALA A 38 8.71 -4.72 -7.10
CA ALA A 38 8.19 -3.40 -6.77
C ALA A 38 7.67 -2.73 -8.06
N PRO A 39 6.39 -2.32 -8.10
CA PRO A 39 5.82 -1.75 -9.30
C PRO A 39 6.48 -0.42 -9.66
N ALA A 40 6.36 -0.01 -10.92
CA ALA A 40 6.62 1.38 -11.29
C ALA A 40 5.73 2.31 -10.46
N CYS A 41 6.31 3.43 -10.01
CA CYS A 41 5.63 4.37 -9.12
C CYS A 41 4.44 5.10 -9.78
N GLY A 42 4.42 5.13 -11.11
CA GLY A 42 3.33 5.61 -11.95
C GLY A 42 3.29 4.78 -13.23
N VAL A 43 2.08 4.47 -13.71
CA VAL A 43 1.84 3.78 -14.98
C VAL A 43 0.78 4.54 -15.75
N VAL A 44 1.04 4.85 -17.02
CA VAL A 44 0.04 5.43 -17.93
C VAL A 44 -0.44 4.35 -18.88
N VAL A 45 -1.75 4.14 -18.94
CA VAL A 45 -2.41 3.23 -19.88
C VAL A 45 -3.10 4.07 -20.94
N ASP A 46 -2.57 4.00 -22.16
CA ASP A 46 -3.16 4.61 -23.34
C ASP A 46 -4.03 3.59 -24.07
N ARG A 47 -5.35 3.76 -23.97
CA ARG A 47 -6.33 2.83 -24.54
C ARG A 47 -6.36 2.83 -26.07
N SER A 48 -5.84 3.86 -26.74
CA SER A 48 -5.69 3.86 -28.20
C SER A 48 -4.59 2.90 -28.66
N VAL A 49 -3.63 2.58 -27.79
CA VAL A 49 -2.49 1.71 -28.08
C VAL A 49 -2.75 0.29 -27.56
N ASP A 50 -2.95 0.15 -26.24
CA ASP A 50 -3.22 -1.13 -25.59
C ASP A 50 -4.05 -0.91 -24.31
N PRO A 51 -5.32 -1.35 -24.29
CA PRO A 51 -6.18 -1.21 -23.12
C PRO A 51 -5.92 -2.28 -22.05
N TRP A 52 -4.92 -3.16 -22.23
CA TRP A 52 -4.60 -4.19 -21.25
C TRP A 52 -3.42 -3.78 -20.37
N LEU A 53 -3.63 -3.81 -19.05
CA LEU A 53 -2.57 -3.64 -18.06
C LEU A 53 -2.32 -4.95 -17.32
N HIS A 54 -1.09 -5.46 -17.43
CA HIS A 54 -0.63 -6.58 -16.60
C HIS A 54 -0.16 -6.09 -15.23
N LEU A 55 -0.57 -6.78 -14.17
CA LEU A 55 -0.22 -6.49 -12.79
C LEU A 55 0.46 -7.71 -12.16
N ASP A 56 1.77 -7.59 -11.95
CA ASP A 56 2.54 -8.58 -11.20
C ASP A 56 2.23 -8.49 -9.70
N TYR A 57 2.11 -9.65 -9.06
CA TYR A 57 2.05 -9.76 -7.62
C TYR A 57 2.65 -11.06 -7.12
N ALA A 58 2.96 -11.10 -5.84
CA ALA A 58 3.43 -12.25 -5.10
C ALA A 58 2.60 -12.44 -3.83
N ILE A 59 2.86 -13.54 -3.14
CA ILE A 59 2.31 -13.88 -1.83
C ILE A 59 3.48 -14.22 -0.90
N PRO A 60 3.35 -14.18 0.43
CA PRO A 60 4.41 -14.62 1.34
C PRO A 60 4.46 -16.15 1.51
N GLY A 61 3.35 -16.84 1.22
CA GLY A 61 3.17 -18.28 1.39
C GLY A 61 1.90 -18.76 0.70
N GLU A 62 1.80 -20.05 0.40
CA GLU A 62 0.54 -20.63 -0.06
C GLU A 62 -0.44 -20.76 1.09
N ASP A 63 -1.71 -20.50 0.80
CA ASP A 63 -2.76 -20.49 1.80
C ASP A 63 -4.06 -21.08 1.23
N THR A 64 -4.15 -22.40 1.27
CA THR A 64 -5.25 -23.16 0.65
C THR A 64 -5.94 -24.12 1.61
N ALA A 65 -5.41 -24.26 2.83
CA ALA A 65 -5.88 -25.24 3.80
C ALA A 65 -7.10 -24.70 4.58
N LEU A 66 -8.29 -24.96 4.07
CA LEU A 66 -9.54 -24.60 4.74
C LEU A 66 -9.83 -25.50 5.94
N THR A 67 -10.27 -24.90 7.04
CA THR A 67 -10.87 -25.61 8.17
C THR A 67 -12.37 -25.84 7.90
N THR A 68 -13.00 -26.72 8.69
CA THR A 68 -14.44 -27.00 8.57
C THR A 68 -15.33 -25.83 9.01
N GLU A 69 -14.74 -24.82 9.65
CA GLU A 69 -15.44 -23.64 10.17
C GLU A 69 -15.41 -22.48 9.16
N GLU A 70 -14.72 -22.62 8.02
CA GLU A 70 -14.58 -21.57 7.00
C GLU A 70 -15.54 -21.73 5.83
N LEU A 71 -15.77 -20.63 5.11
CA LEU A 71 -16.47 -20.68 3.82
C LEU A 71 -15.65 -21.46 2.78
N PRO A 72 -16.30 -22.22 1.88
CA PRO A 72 -15.60 -22.99 0.84
C PRO A 72 -14.73 -22.16 -0.12
N ASP A 73 -15.03 -20.87 -0.26
CA ASP A 73 -14.31 -19.90 -1.08
C ASP A 73 -13.50 -18.89 -0.24
N SER A 74 -13.31 -19.15 1.06
CA SER A 74 -12.35 -18.41 1.88
C SER A 74 -10.92 -18.59 1.35
N ARG A 75 -10.00 -17.73 1.81
CA ARG A 75 -8.57 -17.72 1.43
C ARG A 75 -8.40 -17.56 -0.07
N ARG A 76 -9.00 -16.48 -0.58
CA ARG A 76 -8.96 -16.09 -1.98
C ARG A 76 -8.59 -14.64 -2.12
N GLN A 77 -7.91 -14.32 -3.22
CA GLN A 77 -7.53 -12.95 -3.55
C GLN A 77 -8.36 -12.40 -4.71
N GLN A 78 -8.71 -11.13 -4.61
CA GLN A 78 -9.45 -10.37 -5.61
C GLN A 78 -8.78 -8.99 -5.78
N PHE A 79 -8.94 -8.37 -6.94
CA PHE A 79 -8.26 -7.12 -7.28
C PHE A 79 -9.27 -6.05 -7.68
N PHE A 80 -9.01 -4.83 -7.23
CA PHE A 80 -9.87 -3.67 -7.42
C PHE A 80 -9.05 -2.46 -7.85
N ALA A 81 -9.68 -1.59 -8.64
CA ALA A 81 -9.20 -0.24 -8.88
C ALA A 81 -10.17 0.77 -8.25
N LEU A 82 -9.64 1.82 -7.64
CA LEU A 82 -10.35 2.87 -6.91
C LEU A 82 -10.14 4.21 -7.62
N CYS A 83 -11.19 5.01 -7.78
CA CYS A 83 -11.16 6.21 -8.62
C CYS A 83 -10.48 7.43 -7.97
N ARG A 84 -10.08 7.31 -6.70
CA ARG A 84 -9.42 8.38 -5.95
C ARG A 84 -8.47 7.83 -4.91
N ASP A 85 -7.50 8.67 -4.53
CA ASP A 85 -6.72 8.46 -3.32
C ASP A 85 -7.52 8.80 -2.07
N ARG A 86 -7.06 8.29 -0.92
CA ARG A 86 -7.73 8.43 0.37
C ARG A 86 -6.70 8.57 1.48
N ALA A 87 -7.05 9.35 2.49
CA ALA A 87 -6.23 9.41 3.70
C ALA A 87 -6.21 8.07 4.43
N ALA A 88 -5.15 7.79 5.19
CA ALA A 88 -4.98 6.50 5.86
C ALA A 88 -6.05 6.21 6.94
N ASP A 89 -6.77 7.22 7.42
CA ASP A 89 -7.92 7.10 8.32
C ASP A 89 -9.24 6.76 7.59
N GLU A 90 -9.33 7.03 6.29
CA GLU A 90 -10.44 6.60 5.44
C GLU A 90 -10.24 5.14 5.04
N LEU A 91 -10.65 4.23 5.92
CA LEU A 91 -10.54 2.79 5.69
C LEU A 91 -11.47 2.31 4.57
N LEU A 92 -10.98 1.37 3.76
CA LEU A 92 -11.82 0.67 2.80
C LEU A 92 -12.81 -0.23 3.55
N PRO A 93 -14.05 -0.38 3.03
CA PRO A 93 -15.01 -1.34 3.54
C PRO A 93 -14.39 -2.74 3.68
N PRO A 94 -14.53 -3.42 4.84
CA PRO A 94 -13.96 -4.76 5.04
C PRO A 94 -14.66 -5.85 4.22
N TRP A 95 -15.85 -5.58 3.69
CA TRP A 95 -16.62 -6.51 2.85
C TRP A 95 -16.80 -5.93 1.45
N ILE A 96 -16.88 -6.81 0.45
CA ILE A 96 -17.14 -6.39 -0.94
C ILE A 96 -18.64 -6.38 -1.21
N THR A 97 -19.31 -7.50 -0.96
CA THR A 97 -20.72 -7.71 -1.32
C THR A 97 -21.58 -8.04 -0.09
N ARG A 98 -22.90 -7.81 -0.20
CA ARG A 98 -23.87 -8.30 0.79
C ARG A 98 -23.92 -9.82 0.86
N ASP A 99 -23.77 -10.49 -0.28
CA ASP A 99 -23.75 -11.95 -0.36
C ASP A 99 -22.61 -12.55 0.49
N ASP A 100 -21.42 -11.95 0.47
CA ASP A 100 -20.30 -12.38 1.33
C ASP A 100 -20.63 -12.32 2.83
N VAL A 101 -21.33 -11.24 3.24
CA VAL A 101 -21.78 -11.06 4.62
C VAL A 101 -22.84 -12.10 4.97
N ASP A 102 -23.85 -12.25 4.13
CA ASP A 102 -24.97 -13.16 4.37
C ASP A 102 -24.52 -14.62 4.45
N ARG A 103 -23.62 -15.05 3.57
CA ARG A 103 -22.99 -16.38 3.62
C ARG A 103 -22.18 -16.57 4.90
N SER A 104 -21.48 -15.54 5.36
CA SER A 104 -20.72 -15.58 6.62
C SER A 104 -21.65 -15.67 7.85
N VAL A 105 -22.80 -15.00 7.82
CA VAL A 105 -23.83 -15.12 8.86
C VAL A 105 -24.46 -16.51 8.85
N GLU A 106 -24.79 -17.06 7.68
CA GLU A 106 -25.33 -18.42 7.55
C GLU A 106 -24.35 -19.49 8.06
N ALA A 107 -23.05 -19.30 7.81
CA ALA A 107 -21.99 -20.16 8.33
C ALA A 107 -21.73 -19.98 9.84
N GLY A 108 -22.40 -19.03 10.51
CA GLY A 108 -22.20 -18.74 11.92
C GLY A 108 -20.88 -18.02 12.25
N LEU A 109 -20.19 -17.47 11.24
CA LEU A 109 -18.97 -16.68 11.41
C LEU A 109 -19.25 -15.29 11.97
N LEU A 110 -20.42 -14.74 11.63
CA LEU A 110 -20.89 -13.44 12.09
C LEU A 110 -22.27 -13.56 12.73
N PRO A 111 -22.56 -12.76 13.78
CA PRO A 111 -23.93 -12.53 14.19
C PRO A 111 -24.71 -11.79 13.09
N ALA A 112 -26.01 -12.08 12.97
CA ALA A 112 -26.90 -11.31 12.09
C ALA A 112 -26.89 -9.82 12.46
N ASP A 113 -27.10 -8.96 11.46
CA ASP A 113 -27.19 -7.49 11.60
C ASP A 113 -25.92 -6.80 12.14
N THR A 114 -24.74 -7.42 12.01
CA THR A 114 -23.48 -6.84 12.49
C THR A 114 -22.75 -5.96 11.48
N VAL A 115 -23.08 -6.08 10.19
CA VAL A 115 -22.40 -5.37 9.11
C VAL A 115 -23.36 -4.38 8.46
N GLU A 116 -23.13 -3.10 8.79
CA GLU A 116 -23.84 -1.96 8.21
C GLU A 116 -23.46 -1.76 6.73
N PRO A 117 -24.34 -1.16 5.90
CA PRO A 117 -24.08 -0.91 4.48
C PRO A 117 -22.77 -0.16 4.19
N ALA A 118 -22.38 0.79 5.04
CA ALA A 118 -21.13 1.54 4.87
C ALA A 118 -19.87 0.66 4.96
N ALA A 119 -19.96 -0.52 5.59
CA ALA A 119 -18.88 -1.49 5.72
C ALA A 119 -18.84 -2.52 4.56
N ILE A 120 -19.68 -2.34 3.52
CA ILE A 120 -19.73 -3.15 2.31
C ILE A 120 -19.45 -2.27 1.10
N LEU A 121 -18.45 -2.62 0.28
CA LEU A 121 -17.99 -1.79 -0.83
C LEU A 121 -19.11 -1.46 -1.83
N ASP A 122 -19.91 -2.46 -2.22
CA ASP A 122 -21.03 -2.28 -3.16
C ASP A 122 -22.17 -1.40 -2.63
N GLU A 123 -22.30 -1.27 -1.31
CA GLU A 123 -23.37 -0.50 -0.67
C GLU A 123 -22.88 0.83 -0.07
N SER A 124 -21.57 1.02 0.02
CA SER A 124 -20.96 2.15 0.71
C SER A 124 -21.18 3.45 -0.09
N PRO A 125 -21.89 4.45 0.47
CA PRO A 125 -22.10 5.72 -0.21
C PRO A 125 -20.79 6.46 -0.51
N ALA A 126 -19.74 6.25 0.30
CA ALA A 126 -18.43 6.88 0.14
C ALA A 126 -17.66 6.36 -1.09
N TRP A 127 -18.02 5.18 -1.59
CA TRP A 127 -17.36 4.50 -2.70
C TRP A 127 -18.29 4.25 -3.89
N ALA A 128 -19.55 4.67 -3.81
CA ALA A 128 -20.52 4.51 -4.90
C ALA A 128 -20.00 5.14 -6.20
N GLY A 129 -19.80 4.31 -7.23
CA GLY A 129 -19.26 4.74 -8.52
C GLY A 129 -17.76 5.07 -8.52
N CYS A 130 -17.03 4.80 -7.43
CA CYS A 130 -15.61 5.12 -7.29
C CYS A 130 -14.73 3.87 -7.11
N PHE A 131 -15.15 2.75 -7.69
CA PHE A 131 -14.31 1.56 -7.80
C PHE A 131 -14.76 0.71 -8.99
N THR A 132 -13.85 -0.15 -9.44
CA THR A 132 -14.14 -1.22 -10.38
C THR A 132 -13.44 -2.51 -9.95
N ARG A 133 -14.06 -3.64 -10.28
CA ARG A 133 -13.47 -4.97 -10.09
C ARG A 133 -12.50 -5.21 -11.25
N ILE A 134 -11.24 -5.51 -10.94
CA ILE A 134 -10.27 -6.00 -11.93
C ILE A 134 -10.52 -7.49 -12.17
N THR A 135 -10.80 -8.23 -11.10
CA THR A 135 -11.26 -9.62 -11.16
C THR A 135 -12.67 -9.70 -10.59
N ALA A 136 -13.59 -10.38 -11.29
CA ALA A 136 -14.96 -10.57 -10.82
C ALA A 136 -15.03 -11.41 -9.52
N ASP A 137 -16.15 -11.33 -8.81
CA ASP A 137 -16.32 -12.00 -7.50
C ASP A 137 -16.18 -13.52 -7.59
N ASP A 138 -16.67 -14.13 -8.69
CA ASP A 138 -16.56 -15.56 -8.99
C ASP A 138 -15.18 -15.96 -9.57
N GLN A 139 -14.33 -14.98 -9.87
CA GLN A 139 -12.96 -15.16 -10.35
C GLN A 139 -11.92 -14.97 -9.25
N ARG A 140 -12.37 -14.91 -7.98
CA ARG A 140 -11.51 -14.94 -6.79
C ARG A 140 -10.48 -16.06 -6.87
N ARG A 141 -9.21 -15.69 -6.69
CA ARG A 141 -8.06 -16.55 -7.03
C ARG A 141 -7.55 -17.31 -5.81
N PRO A 142 -7.20 -18.61 -5.95
CA PRO A 142 -6.52 -19.35 -4.89
C PRO A 142 -5.17 -18.72 -4.54
N ILE A 143 -4.84 -18.67 -3.25
CA ILE A 143 -3.56 -18.19 -2.75
C ILE A 143 -2.51 -19.30 -2.92
N THR A 144 -1.97 -19.38 -4.14
CA THR A 144 -0.96 -20.37 -4.56
C THR A 144 0.12 -19.70 -5.37
N TRP A 145 1.32 -20.27 -5.39
CA TRP A 145 2.43 -19.70 -6.17
C TRP A 145 2.12 -19.69 -7.66
N ASP A 146 1.50 -20.76 -8.17
CA ASP A 146 1.14 -20.87 -9.58
C ASP A 146 0.16 -19.78 -10.00
N GLN A 147 -0.82 -19.44 -9.14
CA GLN A 147 -1.76 -18.35 -9.42
C GLN A 147 -1.10 -16.98 -9.33
N ALA A 148 -0.24 -16.76 -8.33
CA ALA A 148 0.48 -15.49 -8.21
C ALA A 148 1.43 -15.25 -9.40
N ALA A 149 2.12 -16.30 -9.85
CA ALA A 149 3.04 -16.23 -10.99
C ALA A 149 2.38 -15.89 -12.34
N LEU A 150 1.05 -16.03 -12.44
CA LEU A 150 0.30 -15.61 -13.63
C LEU A 150 0.03 -14.09 -13.66
N GLY A 151 0.20 -13.37 -12.56
CA GLY A 151 -0.21 -11.97 -12.44
C GLY A 151 -1.72 -11.79 -12.69
N VAL A 152 -2.17 -10.55 -12.86
CA VAL A 152 -3.55 -10.21 -13.18
C VAL A 152 -3.57 -9.30 -14.39
N ASP A 153 -4.35 -9.67 -15.41
CA ASP A 153 -4.60 -8.79 -16.55
C ASP A 153 -5.85 -7.96 -16.29
N TRP A 154 -5.74 -6.65 -16.47
CA TRP A 154 -6.83 -5.69 -16.33
C TRP A 154 -7.19 -5.09 -17.69
N ASP A 155 -8.40 -5.39 -18.18
CA ASP A 155 -8.98 -4.70 -19.34
C ASP A 155 -9.54 -3.33 -18.90
N THR A 156 -8.89 -2.26 -19.36
CA THR A 156 -9.28 -0.88 -19.05
C THR A 156 -10.20 -0.27 -20.11
N ALA A 157 -10.62 -1.02 -21.14
CA ALA A 157 -11.40 -0.49 -22.26
C ALA A 157 -12.71 0.18 -21.81
N SER A 158 -13.35 -0.31 -20.76
CA SER A 158 -14.60 0.24 -20.20
C SER A 158 -14.43 1.04 -18.91
N VAL A 159 -13.19 1.32 -18.50
CA VAL A 159 -12.89 2.07 -17.27
C VAL A 159 -12.83 3.57 -17.60
N ASP A 160 -13.39 4.44 -16.77
CA ASP A 160 -13.32 5.88 -17.03
C ASP A 160 -11.87 6.38 -17.00
N THR A 161 -11.56 7.37 -17.84
CA THR A 161 -10.26 8.04 -17.83
C THR A 161 -10.02 8.72 -16.49
N GLY A 162 -8.77 8.75 -16.02
CA GLY A 162 -8.39 9.38 -14.77
C GLY A 162 -7.30 8.62 -14.03
N VAL A 163 -7.09 9.00 -12.77
CA VAL A 163 -6.08 8.40 -11.89
C VAL A 163 -6.74 7.37 -10.99
N TRP A 164 -6.20 6.15 -11.00
CA TRP A 164 -6.72 5.00 -10.29
C TRP A 164 -5.67 4.42 -9.34
N LEU A 165 -6.14 4.01 -8.16
CA LEU A 165 -5.34 3.22 -7.22
C LEU A 165 -5.76 1.76 -7.28
N VAL A 166 -4.79 0.86 -7.29
CA VAL A 166 -5.06 -0.59 -7.29
C VAL A 166 -4.87 -1.16 -5.90
N ALA A 167 -5.72 -2.09 -5.51
CA ALA A 167 -5.58 -2.84 -4.27
C ALA A 167 -5.93 -4.31 -4.45
N GLY A 168 -5.17 -5.17 -3.77
CA GLY A 168 -5.51 -6.56 -3.57
C GLY A 168 -6.40 -6.70 -2.34
N TYR A 169 -7.38 -7.59 -2.42
CA TYR A 169 -8.29 -7.93 -1.35
C TYR A 169 -8.17 -9.42 -1.06
N THR A 170 -7.91 -9.78 0.19
CA THR A 170 -7.91 -11.16 0.66
C THR A 170 -9.22 -11.42 1.38
N PHE A 171 -10.04 -12.27 0.78
CA PHE A 171 -11.29 -12.76 1.36
C PHE A 171 -10.99 -13.90 2.32
N GLU A 172 -11.08 -13.61 3.62
CA GLU A 172 -10.91 -14.57 4.70
C GLU A 172 -11.75 -14.12 5.92
N PRO A 173 -13.09 -14.31 5.84
CA PRO A 173 -14.00 -13.90 6.90
C PRO A 173 -13.60 -14.41 8.30
N VAL A 174 -13.75 -13.60 9.34
CA VAL A 174 -14.38 -12.27 9.38
C VAL A 174 -13.39 -11.10 9.21
N LEU A 175 -12.10 -11.39 9.06
CA LEU A 175 -11.02 -10.40 9.06
C LEU A 175 -10.38 -10.32 7.68
N ASN A 176 -11.15 -9.81 6.72
CA ASN A 176 -10.65 -9.58 5.37
C ASN A 176 -9.57 -8.50 5.33
N LEU A 177 -8.68 -8.56 4.35
CA LEU A 177 -7.49 -7.71 4.29
C LEU A 177 -7.36 -6.99 2.95
N TRP A 178 -7.12 -5.69 3.00
CA TRP A 178 -6.72 -4.88 1.84
C TRP A 178 -5.20 -4.72 1.77
N SER A 179 -4.64 -4.78 0.56
CA SER A 179 -3.22 -4.64 0.28
C SER A 179 -3.03 -3.65 -0.89
N PRO A 180 -2.84 -2.34 -0.59
CA PRO A 180 -2.74 -1.32 -1.63
C PRO A 180 -1.47 -1.50 -2.48
N ARG A 181 -1.58 -1.26 -3.79
CA ARG A 181 -0.46 -1.17 -4.71
C ARG A 181 0.20 0.20 -4.55
N PRO A 182 1.53 0.29 -4.35
CA PRO A 182 2.22 1.56 -4.37
C PRO A 182 2.07 2.26 -5.73
N GLY A 183 2.02 3.59 -5.72
CA GLY A 183 1.93 4.39 -6.93
C GLY A 183 0.51 4.55 -7.47
N PHE A 184 0.41 5.09 -8.68
CA PHE A 184 -0.86 5.29 -9.39
C PHE A 184 -0.88 4.59 -10.76
N ILE A 185 -2.08 4.42 -11.30
CA ILE A 185 -2.32 4.08 -12.71
C ILE A 185 -3.18 5.19 -13.31
N LYS A 186 -2.69 5.87 -14.34
CA LYS A 186 -3.44 6.88 -15.10
C LYS A 186 -3.97 6.24 -16.38
N ILE A 187 -5.28 6.31 -16.60
CA ILE A 187 -5.94 5.80 -17.80
C ILE A 187 -6.34 6.99 -18.68
N VAL A 188 -5.92 6.96 -19.95
CA VAL A 188 -6.23 7.96 -20.98
C VAL A 188 -6.73 7.28 -22.25
N ASP A 189 -7.52 7.97 -23.06
CA ASP A 189 -7.88 7.50 -24.41
C ASP A 189 -6.82 7.81 -25.45
N ASP A 190 -6.08 8.90 -25.27
CA ASP A 190 -5.00 9.35 -26.15
C ASP A 190 -3.96 10.10 -25.31
N SER A 191 -2.76 9.54 -25.18
CA SER A 191 -1.67 10.17 -24.42
C SER A 191 -1.09 11.41 -25.10
N ASP A 192 -1.36 11.61 -26.39
CA ASP A 192 -0.96 12.80 -27.12
C ASP A 192 -1.99 13.94 -26.98
N ASP A 193 -3.15 13.71 -26.35
CA ASP A 193 -4.17 14.74 -26.06
C ASP A 193 -3.94 15.39 -24.68
N PRO A 194 -3.43 16.66 -24.64
CA PRO A 194 -3.15 17.32 -23.36
C PRO A 194 -4.38 17.52 -22.50
N GLN A 195 -5.61 17.48 -23.05
CA GLN A 195 -6.83 17.60 -22.25
C GLN A 195 -7.07 16.37 -21.38
N GLN A 196 -6.59 15.21 -21.81
CA GLN A 196 -6.76 13.93 -21.10
C GLN A 196 -5.61 13.64 -20.14
N ASP A 197 -4.47 14.29 -20.34
CA ASP A 197 -3.27 14.15 -19.52
C ASP A 197 -3.43 14.84 -18.15
N VAL A 198 -4.43 14.43 -17.35
CA VAL A 198 -4.68 14.97 -16.01
C VAL A 198 -3.49 14.70 -15.08
N PRO A 199 -3.19 15.59 -14.12
CA PRO A 199 -2.06 15.39 -13.22
C PRO A 199 -2.31 14.18 -12.32
N ALA A 200 -1.28 13.37 -12.14
CA ALA A 200 -1.26 12.25 -11.22
C ALA A 200 -0.13 12.41 -10.22
N LEU A 201 -0.39 12.03 -8.97
CA LEU A 201 0.59 12.06 -7.90
C LEU A 201 0.37 10.85 -7.00
N ALA A 202 1.47 10.26 -6.51
CA ALA A 202 1.43 9.29 -5.42
C ALA A 202 2.53 9.62 -4.41
N LEU A 203 2.20 9.50 -3.13
CA LEU A 203 3.19 9.54 -2.05
C LEU A 203 3.59 8.10 -1.68
N THR A 204 4.87 7.87 -1.42
CA THR A 204 5.43 6.54 -1.11
C THR A 204 5.93 6.46 0.33
N VAL A 205 5.27 7.21 1.21
CA VAL A 205 5.65 7.36 2.61
C VAL A 205 5.34 6.09 3.38
N GLU A 206 6.38 5.47 3.96
CA GLU A 206 6.21 4.35 4.88
C GLU A 206 6.03 4.84 6.32
N GLN A 207 5.48 3.99 7.18
CA GLN A 207 5.39 4.28 8.61
C GLN A 207 6.81 4.43 9.18
N GLN A 208 7.09 5.60 9.77
CA GLN A 208 8.39 5.90 10.37
C GLN A 208 8.25 6.89 11.53
N VAL A 209 9.28 6.96 12.35
CA VAL A 209 9.39 7.90 13.47
C VAL A 209 10.26 9.08 13.06
N LEU A 210 9.77 10.29 13.29
CA LEU A 210 10.36 11.56 12.87
C LEU A 210 10.68 12.43 14.08
N GLU A 211 11.78 13.17 14.02
CA GLU A 211 12.11 14.19 15.01
C GLU A 211 11.43 15.52 14.65
N ALA A 212 10.71 16.12 15.60
CA ALA A 212 10.02 17.40 15.42
C ALA A 212 10.98 18.54 15.03
N GLY A 213 10.55 19.42 14.13
CA GLY A 213 11.30 20.62 13.72
C GLY A 213 12.47 20.35 12.77
N THR A 214 12.60 19.12 12.26
CA THR A 214 13.57 18.75 11.22
C THR A 214 12.95 18.80 9.82
N THR A 215 13.76 18.66 8.77
CA THR A 215 13.28 18.46 7.39
C THR A 215 13.68 17.08 6.92
N ILE A 216 12.72 16.35 6.37
CA ILE A 216 12.92 15.01 5.77
C ILE A 216 12.61 15.03 4.28
N GLU A 217 12.97 13.96 3.58
CA GLU A 217 12.57 13.73 2.19
C GLU A 217 11.43 12.72 2.15
N LEU A 218 10.29 13.13 1.58
CA LEU A 218 9.18 12.24 1.26
C LEU A 218 9.35 11.72 -0.16
N GLY A 219 9.34 10.40 -0.33
CA GLY A 219 9.30 9.80 -1.66
C GLY A 219 7.93 10.01 -2.32
N GLY A 220 7.91 10.25 -3.63
CA GLY A 220 6.67 10.31 -4.39
C GLY A 220 6.86 9.98 -5.87
N CYS A 221 5.81 10.12 -6.64
CA CYS A 221 5.83 9.95 -8.08
C CYS A 221 4.80 10.87 -8.72
N ILE A 222 5.16 11.56 -9.79
CA ILE A 222 4.31 12.51 -10.51
C ILE A 222 4.29 12.21 -12.00
N ASP A 223 3.15 12.49 -12.62
CA ASP A 223 3.00 12.51 -14.07
C ASP A 223 1.97 13.61 -14.40
N ALA A 224 2.44 14.75 -14.90
CA ALA A 224 1.63 15.95 -15.07
C ALA A 224 2.19 16.88 -16.15
N GLU A 225 1.34 17.76 -16.70
CA GLU A 225 1.83 18.78 -17.61
C GLU A 225 2.66 19.84 -16.87
N MET A 226 3.92 19.97 -17.28
CA MET A 226 4.90 20.85 -16.65
C MET A 226 4.82 22.29 -17.18
N PRO A 227 5.14 23.31 -16.35
CA PRO A 227 5.54 23.20 -14.95
C PRO A 227 4.36 22.86 -14.03
N ALA A 228 4.62 22.06 -13.00
CA ALA A 228 3.65 21.71 -11.97
C ALA A 228 4.04 22.28 -10.60
N LEU A 229 3.06 22.46 -9.73
CA LEU A 229 3.23 22.90 -8.34
C LEU A 229 2.65 21.85 -7.41
N ILE A 230 3.44 21.37 -6.47
CA ILE A 230 2.97 20.51 -5.39
C ILE A 230 2.81 21.36 -4.13
N HIS A 231 1.60 21.35 -3.56
CA HIS A 231 1.29 21.91 -2.26
C HIS A 231 1.21 20.78 -1.23
N LEU A 232 2.11 20.78 -0.24
CA LEU A 232 2.15 19.78 0.82
C LEU A 232 1.38 20.26 2.04
N GLU A 233 0.63 19.35 2.65
CA GLU A 233 -0.14 19.61 3.87
C GLU A 233 0.00 18.43 4.84
N TRP A 234 -0.15 18.73 6.13
CA TRP A 234 -0.16 17.72 7.19
C TRP A 234 -1.33 17.94 8.16
N THR A 235 -1.71 16.92 8.90
CA THR A 235 -2.69 17.05 9.98
C THR A 235 -2.38 16.05 11.09
N ALA A 236 -2.78 16.36 12.32
CA ALA A 236 -2.71 15.39 13.40
C ALA A 236 -3.71 14.26 13.15
N PHE A 237 -3.32 13.02 13.48
CA PHE A 237 -4.22 11.88 13.43
C PHE A 237 -5.27 11.99 14.54
N ALA A 238 -6.44 12.50 14.19
CA ALA A 238 -7.52 12.83 15.13
C ALA A 238 -8.88 12.55 14.50
N PRO A 239 -9.98 12.46 15.30
CA PRO A 239 -11.32 12.21 14.76
C PRO A 239 -11.82 13.26 13.75
N THR A 240 -11.24 14.45 13.77
CA THR A 240 -11.46 15.50 12.78
C THR A 240 -10.11 15.94 12.25
N LEU A 241 -9.94 15.90 10.93
CA LEU A 241 -8.72 16.32 10.27
C LEU A 241 -8.76 17.83 9.97
N ASP A 242 -7.77 18.55 10.51
CA ASP A 242 -7.54 19.98 10.23
C ASP A 242 -6.19 20.13 9.54
N TRP A 243 -6.22 20.28 8.21
CA TRP A 243 -5.02 20.28 7.37
C TRP A 243 -4.27 21.60 7.47
N GLN A 244 -2.97 21.51 7.75
CA GLN A 244 -2.03 22.61 7.92
C GLN A 244 -1.05 22.64 6.75
N ASP A 245 -0.66 23.84 6.35
CA ASP A 245 0.34 24.04 5.30
C ASP A 245 1.72 23.50 5.71
N ALA A 246 2.38 22.81 4.78
CA ALA A 246 3.77 22.36 4.90
C ALA A 246 4.67 22.98 3.81
N GLY A 247 4.11 23.74 2.87
CA GLY A 247 4.85 24.45 1.83
C GLY A 247 4.56 24.00 0.41
N GLU A 248 5.15 24.71 -0.54
CA GLU A 248 4.97 24.50 -1.98
C GLU A 248 6.30 24.18 -2.67
N ILE A 249 6.25 23.29 -3.65
CA ILE A 249 7.41 22.82 -4.41
C ILE A 249 7.10 22.87 -5.89
N ALA A 250 7.91 23.61 -6.66
CA ALA A 250 7.82 23.63 -8.11
C ALA A 250 8.50 22.39 -8.71
N ILE A 251 7.81 21.73 -9.64
CA ILE A 251 8.26 20.54 -10.34
C ILE A 251 8.41 20.85 -11.83
N SER A 252 9.48 20.34 -12.43
CA SER A 252 9.80 20.56 -13.84
C SER A 252 9.96 19.27 -14.65
N GLU A 253 9.85 18.11 -14.02
CA GLU A 253 10.00 16.79 -14.66
C GLU A 253 9.09 15.75 -14.01
N ASP A 254 8.66 14.77 -14.80
CA ASP A 254 7.87 13.63 -14.35
C ASP A 254 8.74 12.54 -13.70
N GLY A 255 8.07 11.61 -13.02
CA GLY A 255 8.67 10.42 -12.45
C GLY A 255 8.83 10.49 -10.94
N ALA A 256 9.86 9.81 -10.43
CA ALA A 256 10.09 9.69 -9.00
C ALA A 256 10.52 11.02 -8.37
N LEU A 257 9.98 11.31 -7.19
CA LEU A 257 10.18 12.55 -6.45
C LEU A 257 10.86 12.31 -5.10
N ALA A 258 11.65 13.29 -4.67
CA ALA A 258 12.11 13.46 -3.30
C ALA A 258 11.66 14.85 -2.82
N LEU A 259 10.59 14.90 -2.04
CA LEU A 259 9.93 16.13 -1.62
C LEU A 259 10.42 16.55 -0.23
N PRO A 260 11.02 17.75 -0.07
CA PRO A 260 11.37 18.23 1.25
C PRO A 260 10.11 18.50 2.07
N PHE A 261 10.03 17.91 3.26
CA PHE A 261 8.91 18.07 4.17
C PHE A 261 9.40 18.58 5.53
N PRO A 262 9.02 19.80 5.94
CA PRO A 262 9.30 20.29 7.28
C PRO A 262 8.39 19.57 8.28
N THR A 263 9.00 18.79 9.16
CA THR A 263 8.27 18.07 10.20
C THR A 263 7.67 19.08 11.21
N PRO A 264 6.39 18.92 11.56
CA PRO A 264 5.74 19.86 12.47
C PRO A 264 6.31 19.77 13.89
N ALA A 265 6.27 20.89 14.62
CA ALA A 265 6.64 20.95 16.03
C ALA A 265 5.51 20.41 16.95
N THR A 266 4.95 19.25 16.60
CA THR A 266 3.92 18.55 17.36
C THR A 266 4.40 17.15 17.72
N GLU A 267 3.83 16.58 18.78
CA GLU A 267 4.03 15.17 19.14
C GLU A 267 2.84 14.34 18.70
N GLY A 268 3.08 13.09 18.30
CA GLY A 268 2.04 12.12 17.95
C GLY A 268 2.02 11.72 16.48
N GLU A 269 0.97 11.01 16.08
CA GLU A 269 0.79 10.59 14.70
C GLU A 269 0.26 11.74 13.83
N ILE A 270 0.81 11.87 12.62
CA ILE A 270 0.37 12.81 11.60
C ILE A 270 0.04 12.06 10.30
N LEU A 271 -0.88 12.64 9.54
CA LEU A 271 -1.16 12.29 8.15
C LEU A 271 -0.59 13.37 7.24
N ILE A 272 -0.22 12.98 6.03
CA ILE A 272 0.29 13.88 5.00
C ILE A 272 -0.58 13.73 3.76
N ARG A 273 -0.80 14.85 3.07
CA ARG A 273 -1.31 14.86 1.70
C ARG A 273 -0.51 15.86 0.87
N ALA A 274 -0.61 15.72 -0.43
CA ALA A 274 -0.14 16.74 -1.35
C ALA A 274 -1.15 16.95 -2.48
N THR A 275 -1.29 18.19 -2.89
CA THR A 275 -2.07 18.57 -4.07
C THR A 275 -1.12 18.97 -5.17
N VAL A 276 -1.12 18.24 -6.30
CA VAL A 276 -0.43 18.68 -7.52
C VAL A 276 -1.37 19.57 -8.32
N THR A 277 -0.85 20.67 -8.86
CA THR A 277 -1.50 21.51 -9.86
C THR A 277 -0.61 21.65 -11.07
N ASP A 278 -1.12 21.35 -12.27
CA ASP A 278 -0.34 21.37 -13.51
C ASP A 278 -0.34 22.74 -14.21
N ALA A 279 0.33 22.84 -15.35
CA ALA A 279 0.41 24.07 -16.16
C ALA A 279 -0.95 24.57 -16.68
N GLN A 280 -1.95 23.69 -16.80
CA GLN A 280 -3.31 24.02 -17.20
C GLN A 280 -4.20 24.42 -16.01
N GLY A 281 -3.69 24.33 -14.77
CA GLY A 281 -4.43 24.63 -13.54
C GLY A 281 -5.38 23.51 -13.10
N ARG A 282 -5.20 22.28 -13.61
CA ARG A 282 -5.91 21.09 -13.12
C ARG A 282 -5.19 20.55 -11.90
N SER A 283 -5.91 19.86 -11.02
CA SER A 283 -5.33 19.37 -9.76
C SER A 283 -5.72 17.93 -9.41
N PHE A 284 -4.84 17.28 -8.64
CA PHE A 284 -5.06 15.96 -8.05
C PHE A 284 -4.49 15.93 -6.63
N VAL A 285 -5.16 15.19 -5.74
CA VAL A 285 -4.76 15.06 -4.33
C VAL A 285 -4.27 13.64 -4.06
N ALA A 286 -3.04 13.52 -3.57
CA ALA A 286 -2.45 12.27 -3.10
C ALA A 286 -2.27 12.28 -1.58
N HIS A 287 -2.44 11.13 -0.93
CA HIS A 287 -2.28 10.97 0.51
C HIS A 287 -1.10 10.05 0.82
N GLY A 288 -0.47 10.28 1.97
CA GLY A 288 0.51 9.36 2.52
C GLY A 288 -0.18 8.03 2.87
N PRO A 289 0.33 6.87 2.40
CA PRO A 289 -0.35 5.59 2.62
C PRO A 289 -0.21 5.08 4.06
N ALA A 290 0.62 5.71 4.89
CA ALA A 290 0.82 5.38 6.29
C ALA A 290 0.93 6.66 7.16
N PRO A 291 0.50 6.62 8.42
CA PRO A 291 0.76 7.69 9.37
C PRO A 291 2.25 7.76 9.71
N LEU A 292 2.72 8.97 10.04
CA LEU A 292 4.06 9.21 10.55
C LEU A 292 4.00 9.56 12.03
N THR A 293 4.91 9.03 12.83
CA THR A 293 4.97 9.34 14.26
C THR A 293 6.01 10.42 14.51
N VAL A 294 5.61 11.59 14.99
CA VAL A 294 6.52 12.67 15.37
C VAL A 294 6.81 12.61 16.87
N ILE A 295 8.10 12.64 17.22
CA ILE A 295 8.59 12.65 18.60
C ILE A 295 9.27 13.99 18.91
N PRO A 296 9.26 14.43 20.19
CA PRO A 296 9.97 15.63 20.58
C PRO A 296 11.46 15.51 20.30
N CYS A 297 12.08 16.65 20.02
CA CYS A 297 13.51 16.76 19.85
C CYS A 297 14.21 16.74 21.21
N ASP A 298 15.05 15.73 21.44
CA ASP A 298 15.90 15.65 22.63
C ASP A 298 17.15 16.56 22.47
N GLY A 299 16.95 17.87 22.25
CA GLY A 299 18.04 18.83 22.01
C GLY A 299 17.59 20.25 21.59
N GLU A 300 18.54 21.13 21.27
CA GLU A 300 18.29 22.46 20.69
C GLU A 300 17.86 22.33 19.22
N CYS A 301 16.59 22.01 18.95
CA CYS A 301 16.05 22.05 17.60
C CYS A 301 15.77 23.49 17.16
N ALA A 302 16.71 24.05 16.38
CA ALA A 302 16.70 25.33 15.64
C ALA A 302 16.33 26.61 16.45
N PRO A 303 17.05 27.73 16.24
CA PRO A 303 16.82 28.93 17.04
C PRO A 303 15.40 29.44 16.83
N ASP A 304 14.73 29.76 17.93
CA ASP A 304 13.59 30.67 17.92
C ASP A 304 13.92 31.82 16.96
N VAL A 305 13.17 31.93 15.86
CA VAL A 305 13.21 33.15 15.05
C VAL A 305 12.51 34.20 15.91
N ASP A 306 13.27 34.80 16.81
CA ASP A 306 12.85 35.91 17.64
C ASP A 306 12.59 37.11 16.72
N PRO A 307 11.34 37.62 16.61
CA PRO A 307 11.06 38.73 15.73
C PRO A 307 11.35 40.03 16.46
N THR A 308 12.62 40.44 16.59
CA THR A 308 12.99 41.87 16.67
C THR A 308 14.50 42.08 16.58
N PRO A 309 15.00 42.96 15.69
CA PRO A 309 16.25 43.64 15.94
C PRO A 309 15.95 44.87 16.82
N GLU A 310 16.05 44.71 18.14
CA GLU A 310 16.32 45.87 19.00
C GLU A 310 17.81 46.18 18.94
N ASP A 311 18.11 47.40 18.53
CA ASP A 311 19.42 48.03 18.54
C ASP A 311 20.11 47.88 19.91
N GLY A 312 21.33 47.36 19.93
CA GLY A 312 22.08 47.19 21.17
C GLY A 312 23.56 46.93 20.97
N ASP A 313 24.31 48.01 20.74
CA ASP A 313 25.77 48.08 20.95
C ASP A 313 26.20 47.43 22.27
N GLY A 314 27.16 46.49 22.23
CA GLY A 314 27.66 45.86 23.46
C GLY A 314 28.84 44.93 23.28
N CYS A 315 30.04 45.48 23.45
CA CYS A 315 31.33 44.78 23.44
C CYS A 315 31.45 43.61 24.46
N GLY A 316 32.21 42.58 24.07
CA GLY A 316 33.35 42.14 24.88
C GLY A 316 33.38 40.69 25.40
N CYS A 317 34.55 40.08 25.16
CA CYS A 317 35.23 39.06 25.97
C CYS A 317 34.95 37.56 25.70
N SER A 318 35.80 37.02 24.82
CA SER A 318 36.67 35.85 25.04
C SER A 318 36.30 34.82 26.12
N SER A 319 36.16 33.56 25.72
CA SER A 319 37.05 32.48 26.19
C SER A 319 36.78 31.17 25.45
N THR A 320 37.76 30.72 24.66
CA THR A 320 37.98 29.31 24.36
C THR A 320 38.40 28.56 25.63
N PRO A 321 38.10 27.26 25.71
CA PRO A 321 39.23 26.34 25.76
C PRO A 321 39.09 25.15 24.81
N ARG A 322 40.09 25.07 23.94
CA ARG A 322 40.79 23.89 23.43
C ARG A 322 40.59 22.63 24.29
N ARG A 323 40.19 21.51 23.68
CA ARG A 323 40.55 20.17 24.18
C ARG A 323 41.01 19.30 23.02
N GLU A 324 42.29 18.97 23.09
CA GLU A 324 43.05 18.18 22.13
C GLU A 324 42.88 16.67 22.38
N PHE A 325 42.77 15.93 21.27
CA PHE A 325 43.35 14.62 20.93
C PHE A 325 43.49 13.52 22.00
N ALA A 326 42.93 12.34 21.70
CA ALA A 326 43.69 11.09 21.66
C ALA A 326 42.99 10.03 20.78
N PRO A 327 43.66 9.50 19.74
CA PRO A 327 43.17 8.39 18.92
C PRO A 327 43.62 7.04 19.50
N TRP A 328 42.75 6.03 19.46
CA TRP A 328 43.13 4.64 19.69
C TRP A 328 43.18 3.89 18.37
N LEU A 329 44.38 3.43 18.03
CA LEU A 329 44.73 2.61 16.88
C LEU A 329 45.48 1.38 17.41
N LEU A 330 45.35 0.26 16.66
CA LEU A 330 46.14 -0.98 16.67
C LEU A 330 45.67 -2.04 17.70
N LEU A 331 45.57 -3.36 17.41
CA LEU A 331 46.21 -4.26 16.42
C LEU A 331 45.58 -5.68 16.62
N LEU A 332 45.11 -6.46 15.63
CA LEU A 332 45.80 -7.54 14.87
C LEU A 332 44.68 -8.45 14.29
N ALA A 333 44.52 -8.67 12.98
CA ALA A 333 45.25 -9.56 12.06
C ALA A 333 45.05 -11.09 12.30
N ILE A 334 44.48 -11.79 11.28
CA ILE A 334 45.01 -13.00 10.57
C ILE A 334 43.88 -13.89 9.97
N LEU A 335 43.63 -13.71 8.64
CA LEU A 335 43.48 -14.67 7.50
C LEU A 335 42.50 -15.90 7.55
N PRO A 336 42.12 -16.54 6.39
CA PRO A 336 42.44 -16.24 4.98
C PRO A 336 41.26 -16.18 3.99
N LEU A 337 41.53 -15.45 2.90
CA LEU A 337 40.83 -15.47 1.61
C LEU A 337 40.84 -16.86 0.94
N ARG A 338 39.67 -17.36 0.54
CA ARG A 338 39.54 -18.36 -0.55
C ARG A 338 39.00 -17.67 -1.81
N ARG A 339 39.93 -17.14 -2.62
CA ARG A 339 39.71 -16.91 -4.05
C ARG A 339 39.55 -18.27 -4.74
N ARG A 340 38.42 -18.51 -5.41
CA ARG A 340 38.33 -19.50 -6.48
C ARG A 340 37.94 -18.81 -7.78
N SER A 341 38.97 -18.54 -8.56
CA SER A 341 38.90 -18.24 -9.99
C SER A 341 38.13 -19.33 -10.73
N ARG A 342 37.12 -18.94 -11.52
CA ARG A 342 36.73 -19.68 -12.73
C ARG A 342 36.84 -18.74 -13.92
N ARG A 343 37.96 -18.92 -14.64
CA ARG A 343 38.17 -18.49 -16.01
C ARG A 343 37.26 -19.31 -16.95
N THR A 344 36.51 -18.57 -17.77
CA THR A 344 36.33 -18.75 -19.21
C THR A 344 36.28 -20.18 -19.79
N ARG A 345 35.11 -20.53 -20.34
CA ARG A 345 35.01 -21.18 -21.65
C ARG A 345 33.95 -20.46 -22.48
N LEU A 346 34.42 -19.49 -23.26
CA LEU A 346 33.92 -19.27 -24.61
C LEU A 346 34.28 -20.52 -25.41
N ARG A 347 33.30 -21.14 -26.05
CA ARG A 347 33.53 -22.00 -27.19
C ARG A 347 32.51 -21.61 -28.24
N GLU A 348 33.05 -21.06 -29.32
CA GLU A 348 32.42 -20.97 -30.63
C GLU A 348 31.75 -22.29 -31.00
N ASN A 349 30.59 -22.20 -31.61
CA ASN A 349 30.23 -23.07 -32.72
C ASN A 349 29.57 -22.17 -33.76
N GLU A 350 30.36 -21.83 -34.77
CA GLU A 350 29.90 -21.41 -36.08
C GLU A 350 29.03 -22.50 -36.73
N GLU A 351 27.98 -22.02 -37.39
CA GLU A 351 27.47 -22.43 -38.70
C GLU A 351 27.69 -23.88 -39.17
N SER A 352 26.57 -24.57 -39.39
CA SER A 352 26.40 -25.33 -40.63
C SER A 352 24.99 -25.14 -41.18
N THR A 353 24.99 -24.50 -42.33
CA THR A 353 23.95 -24.36 -43.35
C THR A 353 23.28 -25.68 -43.79
N GLY A 354 22.05 -25.56 -44.30
CA GLY A 354 21.33 -26.59 -45.08
C GLY A 354 19.81 -26.57 -44.83
N LYS A 355 19.03 -25.63 -45.39
CA LYS A 355 18.39 -25.66 -46.73
C LYS A 355 17.43 -26.85 -46.96
N PHE A 356 16.24 -26.52 -47.50
CA PHE A 356 15.07 -27.35 -47.89
C PHE A 356 14.03 -27.57 -46.77
N GLY A 357 12.75 -27.24 -46.92
CA GLY A 357 11.98 -26.94 -48.12
C GLY A 357 10.65 -26.23 -47.86
N ARG A 358 10.26 -25.55 -48.94
CA ARG A 358 9.00 -24.89 -49.27
C ARG A 358 7.83 -25.88 -49.17
N ALA A 359 6.74 -25.47 -48.55
CA ALA A 359 5.41 -25.97 -48.90
C ALA A 359 4.41 -24.82 -48.77
N SER A 360 4.08 -24.24 -49.93
CA SER A 360 2.88 -23.47 -50.15
C SER A 360 1.66 -24.37 -49.89
N VAL A 361 0.62 -23.83 -49.25
CA VAL A 361 -0.75 -24.30 -49.47
C VAL A 361 -1.56 -23.06 -49.84
N GLU A 362 -1.82 -22.95 -51.14
CA GLU A 362 -2.84 -22.09 -51.70
C GLU A 362 -4.24 -22.62 -51.36
N ALA A 363 -5.16 -21.68 -51.34
CA ALA A 363 -6.60 -21.86 -51.24
C ALA A 363 -7.16 -22.84 -52.30
N SER A 364 -8.21 -23.55 -51.91
CA SER A 364 -9.26 -23.98 -52.84
C SER A 364 -10.62 -23.79 -52.18
N THR A 365 -11.44 -23.07 -52.91
CA THR A 365 -12.88 -22.89 -52.86
C THR A 365 -13.65 -24.20 -52.61
N ASP A 366 -14.64 -24.15 -51.72
CA ASP A 366 -16.06 -24.43 -51.99
C ASP A 366 -16.94 -23.84 -50.88
#